data_AF-A0A064CE12-F1
#
_entry.id   AF-A0A064CE12-F1
#
_cell.length_a   1.000
_cell.length_b   1.000
_cell.length_c   1.000
_cell.angle_alpha   90.00
_cell.angle_beta   90.00
_cell.angle_gamma   90.00
#
_symmetry.space_group_name_H-M   'P 1'
#
loop_
_entity.id
_entity.type
_entity.pdbx_description
1 polymer ?
#
loop_
_entity_poly.entity_id
_entity_poly.type
_entity_poly.pdbx_seq_one_letter_code
_entity_poly.pdbx_strand_id
1 'polypeptide(L)'
;MSGTGDGGVLKVDPAILRAACEALTSGAQHLQAGLRDLDTEAQQVLGTWEGSAGGSYGTAWKQWHDGSLKVQQALATIAERLGQAGQAFEAHEQASATQLRGVHRG
;
A
#
# COMPACT_ATOMS: atom_id res chain seq x y z
N MET A 1 -28.87 13.53 -33.19
CA MET A 1 -27.69 13.88 -32.37
C MET A 1 -27.50 12.77 -31.36
N SER A 2 -26.61 11.83 -31.63
CA SER A 2 -26.24 10.78 -30.68
C SER A 2 -24.77 10.94 -30.37
N GLY A 3 -24.49 11.70 -29.31
CA GLY A 3 -23.17 11.73 -28.69
C GLY A 3 -23.06 10.50 -27.81
N THR A 4 -22.51 9.41 -28.35
CA THR A 4 -22.08 8.28 -27.55
C THR A 4 -20.88 8.77 -26.76
N GLY A 5 -21.11 9.13 -25.49
CA GLY A 5 -20.02 9.41 -24.56
C GLY A 5 -19.17 8.16 -24.45
N ASP A 6 -17.93 8.24 -24.93
CA ASP A 6 -16.87 7.29 -24.60
C ASP A 6 -16.68 7.38 -23.09
N GLY A 7 -17.41 6.52 -22.37
CA GLY A 7 -17.37 6.43 -20.91
C GLY A 7 -15.97 6.00 -20.52
N GLY A 8 -15.13 7.00 -20.26
CA GLY A 8 -13.67 6.91 -20.18
C GLY A 8 -13.17 5.60 -19.62
N VAL A 9 -12.73 4.71 -20.52
CA VAL A 9 -11.94 3.55 -20.15
C VAL A 9 -10.66 4.10 -19.53
N LEU A 10 -10.52 3.92 -18.21
CA LEU A 10 -9.31 4.25 -17.48
C LEU A 10 -8.19 3.34 -18.02
N LYS A 11 -7.43 3.80 -19.02
CA LYS A 11 -6.26 3.10 -19.54
C LYS A 11 -5.12 3.25 -18.55
N VAL A 12 -5.09 2.37 -17.55
CA VAL A 12 -3.92 2.22 -16.67
C VAL A 12 -3.01 1.17 -17.31
N ASP A 13 -1.73 1.50 -17.48
CA ASP A 13 -0.73 0.54 -17.92
C ASP A 13 -0.51 -0.52 -16.81
N PRO A 14 -0.72 -1.83 -17.08
CA PRO A 14 -0.49 -2.90 -16.12
C PRO A 14 0.92 -2.88 -15.52
N ALA A 15 1.93 -2.47 -16.29
CA ALA A 15 3.31 -2.39 -15.83
C ALA A 15 3.48 -1.31 -14.74
N ILE A 16 2.79 -0.18 -14.88
CA ILE A 16 2.81 0.91 -13.89
C ILE A 16 2.11 0.46 -12.61
N LEU A 17 0.99 -0.25 -12.73
CA LEU A 17 0.24 -0.76 -11.58
C LEU A 17 1.06 -1.78 -10.78
N ARG A 18 1.73 -2.71 -11.47
CA ARG A 18 2.65 -3.68 -10.85
C ARG A 18 3.82 -2.99 -10.15
N ALA A 19 4.46 -2.02 -10.81
CA ALA A 19 5.57 -1.27 -10.22
C ALA A 19 5.13 -0.49 -8.96
N ALA A 20 3.93 0.08 -8.97
CA ALA A 20 3.36 0.74 -7.79
C ALA A 20 3.08 -0.24 -6.65
N CYS A 21 2.56 -1.45 -6.94
CA CYS A 21 2.39 -2.50 -5.93
C CYS A 21 3.73 -2.89 -5.30
N GLU A 22 4.75 -3.15 -6.11
CA GLU A 22 6.09 -3.53 -5.65
C GLU A 22 6.71 -2.44 -4.78
N ALA A 23 6.62 -1.17 -5.19
CA ALA A 23 7.13 -0.04 -4.42
C ALA A 23 6.41 0.11 -3.07
N LEU A 24 5.09 -0.05 -3.02
CA LEU A 24 4.32 0.01 -1.78
C LEU A 24 4.65 -1.14 -0.84
N THR A 25 4.77 -2.36 -1.36
CA THR A 25 5.16 -3.52 -0.55
C THR A 25 6.56 -3.33 0.03
N SER A 26 7.53 -2.90 -0.79
CA SER A 26 8.89 -2.62 -0.31
C SER A 26 8.91 -1.51 0.73
N GLY A 27 8.14 -0.43 0.52
CA GLY A 27 8.02 0.67 1.48
C GLY A 27 7.43 0.23 2.81
N ALA A 28 6.40 -0.62 2.79
CA ALA A 28 5.78 -1.17 3.99
C ALA A 28 6.75 -2.08 4.77
N GLN A 29 7.52 -2.92 4.08
CA GLN A 29 8.54 -3.76 4.69
C GLN A 29 9.65 -2.94 5.34
N HIS A 30 10.14 -1.90 4.64
CA HIS A 30 11.17 -1.01 5.18
C HIS A 30 10.67 -0.23 6.41
N LEU A 31 9.45 0.28 6.36
CA LEU A 31 8.81 0.91 7.52
C LEU A 31 8.74 -0.06 8.70
N GLN A 32 8.28 -1.29 8.48
CA GLN A 32 8.19 -2.29 9.54
C GLN A 32 9.54 -2.58 10.19
N ALA A 33 10.62 -2.67 9.42
CA ALA A 33 11.96 -2.86 9.96
C ALA A 33 12.36 -1.67 10.84
N GLY A 34 12.25 -0.45 10.30
CA GLY A 34 12.61 0.77 11.04
C GLY A 34 11.81 0.95 12.33
N LEU A 35 10.52 0.58 12.36
CA LEU A 35 9.70 0.64 13.57
C LEU A 35 10.17 -0.32 14.66
N ARG A 36 10.63 -1.52 14.28
CA ARG A 36 11.18 -2.50 15.26
C ARG A 36 12.50 -2.03 15.85
N ASP A 37 13.34 -1.39 15.04
CA ASP A 37 14.61 -0.83 15.49
C ASP A 37 14.36 0.32 16.47
N LEU A 38 13.45 1.24 16.11
CA LEU A 38 13.04 2.35 16.96
C LEU A 38 12.40 1.88 18.28
N ASP A 39 11.59 0.83 18.27
CA ASP A 39 11.03 0.26 19.50
C ASP A 39 12.10 -0.32 20.43
N THR A 40 13.13 -0.95 19.86
CA THR A 40 14.27 -1.44 20.64
C THR A 40 15.03 -0.28 21.29
N GLU A 41 15.33 0.79 20.54
CA GLU A 41 16.03 1.97 21.07
C GLU A 41 15.20 2.69 22.15
N ALA A 42 13.89 2.87 21.92
CA ALA A 42 13.04 3.57 22.88
C ALA A 42 12.87 2.80 24.19
N GLN A 43 12.79 1.47 24.14
CA GLN A 43 12.77 0.64 25.34
C GLN A 43 14.07 0.75 26.14
N GLN A 44 15.23 0.86 25.47
CA GLN A 44 16.51 1.09 26.17
C GLN A 44 16.53 2.45 26.86
N VAL A 45 16.06 3.51 26.19
CA VAL A 45 15.99 4.87 26.78
C VAL A 45 15.03 4.90 27.97
N LEU A 46 13.84 4.32 27.83
CA LEU A 46 12.84 4.21 28.90
C LEU A 46 13.38 3.48 30.13
N GLY A 47 14.27 2.49 29.96
CA GLY A 47 14.92 1.80 31.06
C GLY A 47 15.88 2.66 31.88
N THR A 48 16.27 3.84 31.37
CA THR A 48 17.27 4.72 32.00
C THR A 48 16.70 6.03 32.56
N TRP A 49 15.45 6.38 32.24
CA TRP A 49 14.85 7.66 32.63
C TRP A 49 13.89 7.50 33.81
N GLU A 50 14.19 8.19 34.91
CA GLU A 50 13.37 8.17 36.13
C GLU A 50 12.44 9.39 36.24
N GLY A 51 11.40 9.28 37.09
CA GLY A 51 10.53 10.39 37.44
C GLY A 51 9.57 10.85 36.34
N SER A 52 9.15 12.12 36.39
CA SER A 52 8.12 12.68 35.49
C SER A 52 8.54 12.67 34.01
N ALA A 53 9.83 12.83 33.73
CA ALA A 53 10.38 12.78 32.37
C ALA A 53 10.18 11.41 31.71
N GLY A 54 10.40 10.32 32.45
CA GLY A 54 10.14 8.96 31.98
C GLY A 54 8.64 8.74 31.67
N GLY A 55 7.75 9.26 32.51
CA GLY A 55 6.31 9.18 32.29
C GLY A 55 5.82 9.94 31.04
N SER A 56 6.31 11.17 30.83
CA SER A 56 6.00 11.97 29.65
C SER A 56 6.55 11.33 28.38
N TYR A 57 7.80 10.83 28.41
CA TYR A 57 8.39 10.12 27.27
C TYR A 57 7.64 8.83 26.95
N GLY A 58 7.30 8.00 27.94
CA GLY A 58 6.55 6.77 27.71
C GLY A 58 5.16 7.01 27.11
N THR A 59 4.50 8.11 27.51
CA THR A 59 3.22 8.52 26.91
C THR A 59 3.39 8.92 25.44
N ALA A 60 4.39 9.74 25.13
CA ALA A 60 4.69 10.15 23.77
C ALA A 60 5.10 8.94 22.90
N TRP A 61 5.90 8.03 23.46
CA TRP A 61 6.33 6.80 22.82
C TRP A 61 5.15 5.91 22.43
N LYS A 62 4.22 5.69 23.37
CA LYS A 62 3.01 4.92 23.11
C LYS A 62 2.17 5.52 21.98
N GLN A 63 1.97 6.84 22.00
CA GLN A 63 1.22 7.53 20.94
C GLN A 63 1.89 7.41 19.57
N TRP A 64 3.22 7.54 19.54
CA TRP A 64 4.00 7.35 18.32
C TRP A 64 3.86 5.92 17.78
N HIS A 65 4.02 4.91 18.65
CA HIS A 65 3.93 3.50 18.29
C HIS A 65 2.52 3.12 17.77
N ASP A 66 1.46 3.60 18.44
CA ASP A 66 0.09 3.41 17.98
C ASP A 66 -0.15 4.08 16.62
N GLY A 67 0.44 5.25 16.39
CA GLY A 67 0.40 5.97 15.11
C GLY A 67 1.10 5.20 13.99
N SER A 68 2.28 4.65 14.26
CA SER A 68 3.04 3.91 13.27
C SER A 68 2.36 2.61 12.83
N LEU A 69 1.70 1.90 13.75
CA LEU A 69 0.90 0.73 13.41
C LEU A 69 -0.25 1.07 12.45
N LYS A 70 -0.89 2.23 12.63
CA LYS A 70 -1.95 2.70 11.71
C LYS A 70 -1.40 2.97 10.32
N VAL A 71 -0.23 3.59 10.20
CA VAL A 71 0.44 3.82 8.90
C VAL A 71 0.76 2.50 8.21
N GLN A 72 1.30 1.53 8.94
CA GLN A 72 1.60 0.20 8.40
C GLN A 72 0.34 -0.50 7.86
N GLN A 73 -0.74 -0.49 8.63
CA GLN A 73 -2.02 -1.07 8.22
C GLN A 73 -2.61 -0.40 6.97
N ALA A 74 -2.50 0.93 6.89
CA ALA A 74 -2.95 1.68 5.73
C ALA A 74 -2.14 1.30 4.47
N LEU A 75 -0.81 1.24 4.57
CA LEU A 75 0.04 0.82 3.45
C LEU A 75 -0.25 -0.60 2.98
N ALA A 76 -0.43 -1.54 3.91
CA ALA A 76 -0.82 -2.92 3.57
C ALA A 76 -2.16 -2.96 2.83
N THR A 77 -3.15 -2.19 3.30
CA THR A 77 -4.47 -2.08 2.66
C THR A 77 -4.37 -1.50 1.24
N ILE A 78 -3.53 -0.47 1.05
CA ILE A 78 -3.31 0.13 -0.27
C ILE A 78 -2.68 -0.91 -1.20
N ALA A 79 -1.63 -1.61 -0.76
CA ALA A 79 -0.96 -2.63 -1.56
C ALA A 79 -1.91 -3.77 -1.97
N GLU A 80 -2.76 -4.24 -1.04
CA GLU A 80 -3.78 -5.26 -1.33
C GLU A 80 -4.77 -4.79 -2.41
N ARG A 81 -5.35 -3.59 -2.25
CA ARG A 81 -6.29 -3.02 -3.23
C ARG A 81 -5.65 -2.84 -4.60
N LEU A 82 -4.38 -2.44 -4.62
CA LEU A 82 -3.63 -2.23 -5.85
C LEU A 82 -3.36 -3.58 -6.57
N GLY A 83 -3.06 -4.63 -5.79
CA GLY A 83 -2.96 -6.00 -6.31
C GLY A 83 -4.27 -6.52 -6.88
N GLN A 84 -5.40 -6.29 -6.22
CA GLN A 84 -6.74 -6.65 -6.72
C GLN A 84 -7.08 -5.93 -8.02
N ALA A 85 -6.78 -4.63 -8.10
CA ALA A 85 -6.97 -3.84 -9.33
C ALA A 85 -6.11 -4.39 -10.48
N GLY A 86 -4.88 -4.83 -10.19
CA GLY A 86 -4.00 -5.44 -11.18
C GLY A 86 -4.57 -6.71 -11.80
N GLN A 87 -5.04 -7.62 -10.95
CA GLN A 87 -5.66 -8.88 -11.40
C GLN A 87 -6.93 -8.63 -12.23
N ALA A 88 -7.77 -7.69 -11.81
CA ALA A 88 -8.98 -7.33 -12.54
C ALA A 88 -8.67 -6.76 -13.93
N PHE A 89 -7.62 -5.95 -14.05
CA PHE A 89 -7.20 -5.36 -15.32
C PHE A 89 -6.62 -6.42 -16.28
N GLU A 90 -5.75 -7.30 -15.78
CA GLU A 90 -5.19 -8.39 -16.58
C GLU A 90 -6.28 -9.32 -17.12
N ALA A 91 -7.28 -9.65 -16.30
CA ALA A 91 -8.42 -10.47 -16.71
C ALA A 91 -9.26 -9.78 -17.81
N HIS A 92 -9.47 -8.47 -17.68
CA HIS A 92 -10.20 -7.69 -18.68
C HIS A 92 -9.46 -7.67 -20.04
N GLU A 93 -8.15 -7.44 -20.03
CA GLU A 93 -7.34 -7.44 -21.25
C GLU A 93 -7.35 -8.80 -21.96
N GLN A 94 -7.24 -9.89 -21.20
CA GLN A 94 -7.29 -11.25 -21.75
C GLN A 94 -8.66 -11.56 -22.40
N ALA A 95 -9.75 -11.11 -21.78
CA ALA A 95 -11.10 -11.25 -22.33
C ALA A 95 -11.26 -10.44 -23.62
N SER A 96 -10.84 -9.18 -23.63
CA SER A 96 -10.87 -8.31 -24.82
C SER A 96 -10.02 -8.87 -25.96
N ALA A 97 -8.79 -9.33 -25.68
CA ALA A 97 -7.91 -9.94 -26.68
C ALA A 97 -8.49 -11.24 -27.27
N THR A 98 -9.28 -11.98 -26.49
CA THR A 98 -9.97 -13.19 -26.96
C THR A 98 -11.13 -12.85 -27.88
N GLN A 99 -11.94 -11.85 -27.52
CA GLN A 99 -13.02 -11.33 -28.38
C GLN A 99 -12.47 -10.80 -29.71
N LEU A 100 -11.41 -10.00 -29.67
CA LEU A 100 -10.82 -9.41 -30.88
C LEU A 100 -10.28 -10.48 -31.83
N ARG A 101 -9.64 -11.53 -31.30
CA ARG A 101 -9.21 -12.70 -32.08
C ARG A 101 -10.39 -13.49 -32.67
N GLY A 102 -11.53 -13.52 -31.98
CA GLY A 102 -12.76 -14.13 -32.49
C GLY A 102 -13.35 -13.36 -33.67
N VAL A 103 -13.41 -12.02 -33.57
CA VAL A 103 -13.90 -11.14 -34.66
C VAL A 103 -12.99 -11.20 -35.89
N HIS A 104 -11.67 -11.26 -35.71
CA HIS A 104 -10.74 -11.31 -36.84
C HIS A 104 -10.70 -12.67 -37.57
N ARG A 105 -11.31 -13.71 -36.99
CA ARG A 105 -11.40 -15.05 -37.59
C ARG A 105 -12.81 -15.37 -38.11
N GLY A 106 -13.74 -14.40 -38.08
CA GLY A 106 -15.11 -14.53 -38.57
C GLY A 106 -15.34 -13.81 -39.90
#